data_AF-A0A7S4PKD4-F1
#
_entry.id   AF-A0A7S4PKD4-F1
#
_cell.length_a   1.000
_cell.length_b   1.000
_cell.length_c   1.000
_cell.angle_alpha   90.00
_cell.angle_beta   90.00
_cell.angle_gamma   90.00
#
_symmetry.space_group_name_H-M   'P 1'
#
loop_
_entity.id
_entity.type
_entity.pdbx_description
1 polymer ?
#
loop_
_entity_poly.entity_id
_entity_poly.type
_entity_poly.pdbx_seq_one_letter_code
_entity_poly.pdbx_strand_id
1 'polypeptide(L)'
;SRWRVSVLNAGYQLCDSYPSQVIVPASFSDNDLPDVFAYRSKGRLPVLTYYHTNGAAITRSAQPMPGISGRTCAADERLLECIRTANNLLPQPSPLYIFDARPRINALGNQAAGAGYELTGTGTGYAECKL
;
A
#
# COMPACT_ATOMS: atom_id res chain seq x y z
N SER A 1 16.50 -11.22 2.16
CA SER A 1 15.86 -10.31 3.13
C SER A 1 14.36 -10.26 2.86
N ARG A 2 13.51 -9.90 3.84
CA ARG A 2 12.02 -9.81 3.64
C ARG A 2 11.58 -8.53 2.92
N TRP A 3 12.45 -7.52 2.95
CA TRP A 3 12.29 -6.22 2.32
C TRP A 3 13.50 -5.93 1.42
N ARG A 4 13.31 -5.15 0.36
CA ARG A 4 14.35 -4.74 -0.59
C ARG A 4 14.26 -3.24 -0.88
N VAL A 5 15.39 -2.65 -1.23
CA VAL A 5 15.45 -1.29 -1.74
C VAL A 5 15.07 -1.31 -3.23
N SER A 6 14.17 -0.41 -3.63
CA SER A 6 13.88 -0.09 -5.02
C SER A 6 14.40 1.30 -5.32
N VAL A 7 15.03 1.44 -6.49
CA VAL A 7 15.61 2.71 -6.99
C VAL A 7 14.76 3.34 -8.09
N LEU A 8 13.52 2.85 -8.31
CA LEU A 8 12.64 3.39 -9.35
C LEU A 8 12.32 4.88 -9.16
N ASN A 9 12.35 5.38 -7.93
CA ASN A 9 12.14 6.80 -7.65
C ASN A 9 13.44 7.62 -7.64
N ALA A 10 14.57 7.09 -8.16
CA ALA A 10 15.88 7.76 -8.04
C ALA A 10 15.89 9.18 -8.62
N GLY A 11 15.14 9.41 -9.69
CA GLY A 11 14.96 10.71 -10.33
C GLY A 11 13.74 11.50 -9.85
N TYR A 12 13.05 11.06 -8.80
CA TYR A 12 11.84 11.70 -8.24
C TYR A 12 10.67 11.83 -9.23
N GLN A 13 10.69 11.08 -10.34
CA GLN A 13 9.69 11.18 -11.41
C GLN A 13 8.36 10.50 -11.06
N LEU A 14 8.40 9.40 -10.29
CA LEU A 14 7.20 8.66 -9.91
C LEU A 14 6.54 9.27 -8.66
N CYS A 15 7.32 9.82 -7.75
CA CYS A 15 6.84 10.58 -6.59
C CYS A 15 7.90 11.59 -6.12
N ASP A 16 7.66 12.87 -6.38
CA ASP A 16 8.54 13.98 -6.00
C ASP A 16 8.65 14.20 -4.47
N SER A 17 7.61 13.79 -3.75
CA SER A 17 7.48 13.96 -2.29
C SER A 17 7.97 12.75 -1.49
N TYR A 18 8.49 11.71 -2.15
CA TYR A 18 9.14 10.56 -1.54
C TYR A 18 10.67 10.62 -1.74
N PRO A 19 11.47 9.90 -0.94
CA PRO A 19 12.90 9.78 -1.16
C PRO A 19 13.24 9.12 -2.50
N SER A 20 14.48 9.29 -2.96
CA SER A 20 15.00 8.68 -4.18
C SER A 20 15.01 7.14 -4.15
N GLN A 21 15.03 6.57 -2.95
CA GLN A 21 14.98 5.14 -2.71
C GLN A 21 13.79 4.82 -1.82
N VAL A 22 13.05 3.77 -2.18
CA VAL A 22 11.91 3.28 -1.40
C VAL A 22 12.12 1.83 -1.03
N ILE A 23 11.56 1.41 0.09
CA ILE A 23 11.71 0.03 0.56
C ILE A 23 10.36 -0.67 0.46
N VAL A 24 10.34 -1.80 -0.27
CA VAL A 24 9.16 -2.60 -0.60
C VAL A 24 9.40 -4.07 -0.23
N PRO A 25 8.36 -4.91 -0.12
CA PRO A 25 8.55 -6.35 0.10
C PRO A 25 9.45 -6.97 -0.97
N ALA A 26 10.34 -7.87 -0.56
CA ALA A 26 11.29 -8.50 -1.48
C ALA A 26 10.59 -9.35 -2.57
N SER A 27 9.39 -9.85 -2.28
CA SER A 27 8.55 -10.64 -3.20
C SER A 27 7.81 -9.80 -4.24
N PHE A 28 7.74 -8.47 -4.09
CA PHE A 28 7.04 -7.59 -5.03
C PHE A 28 7.99 -7.12 -6.13
N SER A 29 7.58 -7.21 -7.39
CA SER A 29 8.40 -6.85 -8.56
C SER A 29 8.40 -5.33 -8.81
N ASP A 30 9.54 -4.79 -9.26
CA ASP A 30 9.63 -3.39 -9.70
C ASP A 30 8.79 -3.12 -10.96
N ASN A 31 8.51 -4.14 -11.79
CA ASN A 31 7.70 -3.97 -13.00
C ASN A 31 6.26 -3.53 -12.72
N ASP A 32 5.73 -3.88 -11.54
CA ASP A 32 4.34 -3.59 -11.16
C ASP A 32 4.23 -2.33 -10.28
N LEU A 33 5.35 -1.76 -9.82
CA LEU A 33 5.34 -0.56 -8.98
C LEU A 33 4.75 0.67 -9.70
N PRO A 34 5.01 0.94 -11.00
CA PRO A 34 4.44 2.08 -11.69
C PRO A 34 2.90 2.15 -11.60
N ASP A 35 2.21 1.02 -11.65
CA ASP A 35 0.75 0.96 -11.51
C ASP A 35 0.30 1.37 -10.10
N VAL A 36 1.05 0.97 -9.07
CA VAL A 36 0.78 1.37 -7.68
C VAL A 36 1.06 2.86 -7.47
N PHE A 37 2.15 3.39 -8.04
CA PHE A 37 2.42 4.83 -8.05
C PHE A 37 1.24 5.59 -8.67
N ALA A 38 0.73 5.15 -9.82
CA ALA A 38 -0.41 5.80 -10.48
C ALA A 38 -1.73 5.67 -9.69
N TYR A 39 -1.92 4.58 -8.94
CA TYR A 39 -3.13 4.34 -8.17
C TYR A 39 -3.17 5.05 -6.80
N ARG A 40 -2.02 5.40 -6.24
CA ARG A 40 -1.93 6.08 -4.94
C ARG A 40 -1.79 7.59 -5.13
N SER A 41 -2.55 8.37 -4.37
CA SER A 41 -2.56 9.83 -4.53
C SER A 41 -1.13 10.41 -4.47
N LYS A 42 -0.76 11.20 -5.50
CA LYS A 42 0.57 11.80 -5.68
C LYS A 42 1.74 10.81 -5.77
N GLY A 43 1.51 9.57 -6.19
CA GLY A 43 2.59 8.57 -6.28
C GLY A 43 3.02 7.97 -4.95
N ARG A 44 2.31 8.27 -3.85
CA ARG A 44 2.78 7.90 -2.50
C ARG A 44 2.30 6.49 -2.13
N LEU A 45 2.89 5.48 -2.77
CA LEU A 45 2.61 4.08 -2.51
C LEU A 45 3.01 3.61 -1.09
N PRO A 46 2.50 2.45 -0.63
CA PRO A 46 2.94 1.79 0.61
C PRO A 46 4.45 1.49 0.61
N VAL A 47 5.19 2.12 1.52
CA VAL A 47 6.64 1.91 1.68
C VAL A 47 6.99 1.69 3.15
N LEU A 48 8.00 0.86 3.42
CA LEU A 48 8.47 0.56 4.78
C LEU A 48 8.98 1.82 5.49
N THR A 49 8.52 2.03 6.73
CA THR A 49 8.95 3.13 7.60
C THR A 49 9.57 2.63 8.90
N TYR A 50 9.08 1.49 9.41
CA TYR A 50 9.64 0.85 10.60
C TYR A 50 9.56 -0.67 10.46
N TYR A 51 10.55 -1.36 11.01
CA TYR A 51 10.63 -2.81 10.99
C TYR A 51 11.15 -3.33 12.31
N HIS A 52 10.37 -4.20 12.94
CA HIS A 52 10.65 -4.75 14.26
C HIS A 52 11.31 -6.13 14.15
N THR A 53 12.04 -6.53 15.19
CA THR A 53 12.78 -7.81 15.24
C THR A 53 11.86 -9.03 15.15
N ASN A 54 10.60 -8.92 15.61
CA ASN A 54 9.57 -9.94 15.46
C ASN A 54 8.97 -10.04 14.04
N GLY A 55 9.50 -9.28 13.07
CA GLY A 55 9.04 -9.29 11.67
C GLY A 55 7.87 -8.35 11.36
N ALA A 56 7.25 -7.73 12.36
CA ALA A 56 6.22 -6.72 12.13
C ALA A 56 6.80 -5.47 11.45
N ALA A 57 6.01 -4.87 10.57
CA ALA A 57 6.38 -3.71 9.78
C ALA A 57 5.31 -2.64 9.86
N ILE A 58 5.74 -1.38 9.82
CA ILE A 58 4.87 -0.24 9.59
C ILE A 58 5.21 0.31 8.21
N THR A 59 4.23 0.34 7.33
CA THR A 59 4.30 1.01 6.03
C THR A 59 3.46 2.27 6.03
N ARG A 60 3.86 3.27 5.24
CA ARG A 60 3.08 4.51 5.04
C ARG A 60 2.74 4.69 3.56
N SER A 61 1.60 5.31 3.28
CA SER A 61 1.14 5.64 1.93
C SER A 61 0.23 6.88 1.95
N ALA A 62 -0.16 7.36 0.78
CA ALA A 62 -1.37 8.16 0.64
C ALA A 62 -2.60 7.26 0.37
N GLN A 63 -3.77 7.89 0.43
CA GLN A 63 -5.04 7.26 0.06
C GLN A 63 -4.99 6.65 -1.36
N PRO A 64 -5.68 5.52 -1.58
CA PRO A 64 -5.87 4.97 -2.92
C PRO A 64 -6.80 5.88 -3.75
N MET A 65 -6.86 5.63 -5.06
CA MET A 65 -7.69 6.38 -6.00
C MET A 65 -8.84 5.55 -6.62
N PRO A 66 -9.73 4.92 -5.80
CA PRO A 66 -10.85 4.14 -6.31
C PRO A 66 -11.99 5.02 -6.84
N GLY A 67 -12.16 6.22 -6.30
CA GLY A 67 -13.26 7.12 -6.62
C GLY A 67 -14.64 6.52 -6.32
N ILE A 68 -15.68 7.15 -6.89
CA ILE A 68 -17.07 6.73 -6.72
C ILE A 68 -17.34 5.40 -7.44
N SER A 69 -16.64 5.14 -8.56
CA SER A 69 -16.80 3.90 -9.34
C SER A 69 -16.17 2.68 -8.68
N GLY A 70 -15.41 2.85 -7.59
CA GLY A 70 -14.77 1.74 -6.90
C GLY A 70 -13.68 1.06 -7.73
N ARG A 71 -12.96 1.83 -8.57
CA ARG A 71 -11.87 1.31 -9.42
C ARG A 71 -10.85 0.57 -8.55
N THR A 72 -10.48 -0.64 -8.96
CA THR A 72 -9.48 -1.46 -8.28
C THR A 72 -8.11 -1.35 -8.95
N CYS A 73 -7.08 -1.82 -8.25
CA CYS A 73 -5.72 -1.91 -8.78
C CYS A 73 -5.09 -3.21 -8.30
N ALA A 74 -5.00 -4.20 -9.20
CA ALA A 74 -4.45 -5.52 -8.88
C ALA A 74 -3.00 -5.45 -8.36
N ALA A 75 -2.20 -4.50 -8.87
CA ALA A 75 -0.84 -4.29 -8.38
C ALA A 75 -0.81 -3.76 -6.93
N ASP A 76 -1.72 -2.86 -6.55
CA ASP A 76 -1.83 -2.34 -5.18
C ASP A 76 -2.35 -3.41 -4.21
N GLU A 77 -3.38 -4.16 -4.61
CA GLU A 77 -3.93 -5.30 -3.86
C GLU A 77 -2.84 -6.34 -3.57
N ARG A 78 -2.08 -6.74 -4.60
CA ARG A 78 -0.96 -7.67 -4.47
C ARG A 78 0.19 -7.09 -3.65
N LEU A 79 0.44 -5.78 -3.70
CA LEU A 79 1.45 -5.13 -2.86
C LEU A 79 1.07 -5.24 -1.38
N LEU A 80 -0.20 -4.96 -1.03
CA LEU A 80 -0.69 -5.10 0.34
C LEU A 80 -0.60 -6.56 0.81
N GLU A 81 -0.90 -7.51 -0.05
CA GLU A 81 -0.72 -8.94 0.26
C GLU A 81 0.75 -9.32 0.48
N CYS A 82 1.66 -8.77 -0.31
CA CYS A 82 3.11 -8.96 -0.10
C CYS A 82 3.58 -8.33 1.22
N ILE A 83 3.04 -7.16 1.60
CA ILE A 83 3.33 -6.52 2.90
C ILE A 83 2.85 -7.42 4.04
N ARG A 84 1.62 -7.94 3.94
CA ARG A 84 1.03 -8.83 4.93
C ARG A 84 1.86 -10.10 5.15
N THR A 85 2.26 -10.73 4.05
CA THR A 85 3.01 -12.00 4.05
C THR A 85 4.51 -11.83 4.27
N ALA A 86 5.04 -10.59 4.21
CA ALA A 86 6.43 -10.31 4.55
C ALA A 86 6.76 -10.63 6.01
N ASN A 87 5.77 -10.66 6.92
CA ASN A 87 5.94 -11.20 8.26
C ASN A 87 5.75 -12.73 8.27
N ASN A 88 6.76 -13.44 7.80
CA ASN A 88 6.75 -14.92 7.70
C ASN A 88 7.27 -15.64 8.97
N LEU A 89 7.39 -14.93 10.09
CA LEU A 89 7.78 -15.52 11.37
C LEU A 89 6.61 -16.18 12.11
N LEU A 90 5.38 -15.90 11.66
CA LEU A 90 4.18 -16.55 12.17
C LEU A 90 3.84 -17.79 11.32
N PRO A 91 3.29 -18.86 11.93
CA PRO A 91 2.86 -20.05 11.20
C PRO A 91 1.79 -19.76 10.14
N GLN A 92 0.99 -18.71 10.37
CA GLN A 92 -0.02 -18.21 9.44
C GLN A 92 0.03 -16.68 9.45
N PRO A 93 -0.04 -16.03 8.28
CA PRO A 93 -0.01 -14.58 8.21
C PRO A 93 -1.32 -14.00 8.80
N SER A 94 -1.16 -13.01 9.69
CA SER A 94 -2.29 -12.27 10.27
C SER A 94 -2.92 -11.34 9.22
N PRO A 95 -4.14 -10.83 9.46
CA PRO A 95 -4.70 -9.75 8.65
C PRO A 95 -3.78 -8.52 8.65
N LEU A 96 -3.72 -7.82 7.52
CA LEU A 96 -3.03 -6.52 7.45
C LEU A 96 -3.95 -5.43 7.99
N TYR A 97 -3.52 -4.71 9.02
CA TYR A 97 -4.26 -3.58 9.54
C TYR A 97 -3.90 -2.30 8.78
N ILE A 98 -4.92 -1.63 8.26
CA ILE A 98 -4.82 -0.34 7.58
C ILE A 98 -5.41 0.69 8.53
N PHE A 99 -4.62 1.69 8.91
CA PHE A 99 -5.09 2.76 9.78
C PHE A 99 -5.27 4.04 8.97
N ASP A 100 -6.51 4.33 8.56
CA ASP A 100 -6.85 5.63 7.99
C ASP A 100 -6.97 6.66 9.13
N ALA A 101 -6.06 7.64 9.13
CA ALA A 101 -6.03 8.68 10.16
C ALA A 101 -7.24 9.63 10.09
N ARG A 102 -8.06 9.56 9.04
CA ARG A 102 -9.21 10.43 8.85
C ARG A 102 -10.45 9.90 9.57
N PRO A 103 -11.34 10.79 10.04
CA PRO A 103 -12.71 10.43 10.32
C PRO A 103 -13.39 9.84 9.06
N ARG A 104 -14.28 8.87 9.25
CA ARG A 104 -15.00 8.19 8.15
C ARG A 104 -15.67 9.16 7.16
N ILE A 105 -16.26 10.26 7.64
CA ILE A 105 -16.90 11.27 6.80
C ILE A 105 -15.90 11.93 5.83
N ASN A 106 -14.68 12.18 6.30
CA ASN A 106 -13.64 12.79 5.46
C ASN A 106 -13.11 11.80 4.42
N ALA A 107 -13.06 10.50 4.75
CA ALA A 107 -12.71 9.45 3.79
C ALA A 107 -13.77 9.33 2.68
N LEU A 108 -15.06 9.38 3.04
CA LEU A 108 -16.17 9.40 2.08
C LEU A 108 -16.16 10.67 1.20
N GLY A 109 -15.89 11.84 1.78
CA GLY A 109 -15.76 13.09 1.02
C GLY A 109 -14.62 13.02 -0.01
N ASN A 110 -13.48 12.42 0.36
CA ASN A 110 -12.38 12.19 -0.59
C ASN A 110 -12.74 11.16 -1.66
N GLN A 111 -13.56 10.16 -1.34
CA GLN A 111 -14.04 9.20 -2.34
C GLN A 111 -14.90 9.89 -3.41
N ALA A 112 -15.76 10.82 -3.01
CA ALA A 112 -16.53 11.65 -3.95
C ALA A 112 -15.63 12.52 -4.85
N ALA A 113 -14.45 12.91 -4.36
CA ALA A 113 -13.44 13.65 -5.11
C ALA A 113 -12.49 12.76 -5.96
N GLY A 114 -12.80 11.46 -6.12
CA GLY A 114 -12.03 10.53 -6.96
C GLY A 114 -10.94 9.75 -6.22
N ALA A 115 -10.72 10.02 -4.93
CA ALA A 115 -9.82 9.24 -4.09
C ALA A 115 -10.60 8.18 -3.29
N GLY A 116 -10.27 7.93 -2.02
CA GLY A 116 -11.07 7.06 -1.16
C GLY A 116 -10.24 6.30 -0.14
N TYR A 117 -10.63 5.06 0.10
CA TYR A 117 -10.03 4.13 1.06
C TYR A 117 -10.16 2.69 0.53
N GLU A 118 -9.40 1.77 1.09
CA GLU A 118 -9.39 0.36 0.73
C GLU A 118 -10.71 -0.32 1.11
N LEU A 119 -11.42 -0.88 0.12
CA LEU A 119 -12.65 -1.65 0.38
C LEU A 119 -12.27 -3.04 0.88
N THR A 120 -12.32 -3.25 2.20
CA THR A 120 -12.00 -4.54 2.83
C THR A 120 -13.21 -5.46 2.95
N GLY A 121 -12.97 -6.76 3.05
CA GLY A 121 -14.00 -7.78 3.29
C GLY A 121 -14.01 -8.87 2.22
N THR A 122 -14.76 -9.94 2.48
CA THR A 122 -14.85 -11.10 1.58
C THR A 122 -15.34 -10.69 0.19
N GLY A 123 -14.64 -11.13 -0.85
CA GLY A 123 -14.97 -10.81 -2.25
C GLY A 123 -14.37 -9.48 -2.75
N THR A 124 -13.57 -8.79 -1.93
CA THR A 124 -12.82 -7.60 -2.35
C THR A 124 -11.34 -7.92 -2.61
N GLY A 125 -10.65 -7.03 -3.32
CA GLY A 125 -9.19 -7.11 -3.52
C GLY A 125 -8.36 -6.94 -2.23
N TYR A 126 -8.98 -6.48 -1.15
CA TYR A 126 -8.36 -6.29 0.17
C TYR A 126 -8.98 -7.22 1.22
N ALA A 127 -9.34 -8.45 0.84
CA ALA A 127 -10.04 -9.40 1.71
C ALA A 127 -9.30 -9.72 3.01
N GLU A 128 -7.97 -9.79 2.95
CA GLU A 128 -7.11 -10.07 4.11
C GLU A 128 -6.66 -8.81 4.88
N CYS A 129 -7.28 -7.67 4.58
CA CYS A 129 -7.03 -6.39 5.25
C CYS A 129 -8.16 -6.03 6.21
N LYS A 130 -7.84 -5.25 7.23
CA LYS A 130 -8.78 -4.64 8.18
C LYS A 130 -8.53 -3.14 8.24
N LEU A 131 -9.49 -2.35 7.78
CA LEU A 131 -9.47 -0.89 7.81
C LEU A 131 -10.19 -0.34 9.05
#